data_AF-A0A5C3QIE6-F1
#
_entry.id   AF-A0A5C3QIE6-F1
#
_cell.length_a   1.000
_cell.length_b   1.000
_cell.length_c   1.000
_cell.angle_alpha   90.00
_cell.angle_beta   90.00
_cell.angle_gamma   90.00
#
_symmetry.space_group_name_H-M   'P 1'
#
loop_
_entity.id
_entity.type
_entity.pdbx_description
1 polymer ?
#
loop_
_entity_poly.entity_id
_entity_poly.type
_entity_poly.pdbx_seq_one_letter_code
_entity_poly.pdbx_strand_id
1 'polypeptide(L)'
;MFPTVARCSKASRRALTPKRGNKDFYKGTGQARLPGGHRTGAPGEHVIRGQAKYRLLDEKVRVFVAPPIESINASPLKPYVSASVILKKTEERKVFGKLPVMGLTAQHFLDVSMARNKTATALEKV
;
A
#
# COMPACT_ATOMS: atom_id res chain seq x y z
N MET A 1 0.55 -21.23 -24.16
CA MET A 1 0.08 -20.77 -25.50
C MET A 1 0.69 -19.40 -25.77
N PHE A 2 1.74 -19.35 -26.60
CA PHE A 2 2.32 -18.07 -27.03
C PHE A 2 1.36 -17.41 -28.02
N PRO A 3 0.87 -16.19 -27.77
CA PRO A 3 0.02 -15.50 -28.73
C PRO A 3 0.84 -15.27 -30.00
N THR A 4 0.47 -15.96 -31.08
CA THR A 4 0.98 -15.68 -32.42
C THR A 4 0.86 -14.18 -32.68
N VAL A 5 1.94 -13.57 -33.18
CA VAL A 5 2.01 -12.12 -33.42
C VAL A 5 0.80 -11.72 -34.26
N ALA A 6 -0.16 -11.02 -33.62
CA ALA A 6 -1.47 -10.67 -34.17
C ALA A 6 -1.43 -9.71 -35.38
N ARG A 7 -0.28 -9.57 -36.04
CA ARG A 7 -0.10 -8.77 -37.25
C ARG A 7 -0.56 -9.51 -38.51
N CYS A 8 -0.60 -10.86 -38.51
CA CYS A 8 -0.90 -11.65 -39.71
C CYS A 8 -2.23 -12.43 -39.66
N SER A 9 -3.00 -12.35 -38.57
CA SER A 9 -4.32 -13.00 -38.47
C SER A 9 -5.44 -11.97 -38.60
N LYS A 10 -6.37 -12.19 -39.54
CA LYS A 10 -7.52 -11.30 -39.80
C LYS A 10 -8.44 -11.11 -38.58
N ALA A 11 -8.51 -12.09 -37.68
CA ALA A 11 -9.29 -12.01 -36.45
C ALA A 11 -8.42 -11.60 -35.26
N SER A 12 -8.64 -10.41 -34.70
CA SER A 12 -7.98 -9.97 -33.48
C SER A 12 -8.67 -10.57 -32.26
N ARG A 13 -7.94 -11.38 -31.48
CA ARG A 13 -8.41 -11.90 -30.17
C ARG A 13 -7.92 -11.06 -28.98
N ARG A 14 -7.51 -9.81 -29.23
CA ARG A 14 -6.96 -8.93 -28.19
C ARG A 14 -8.08 -8.45 -27.26
N ALA A 15 -7.81 -8.43 -25.95
CA ALA A 15 -8.76 -7.91 -24.97
C ALA A 15 -9.16 -6.46 -25.29
N LEU A 16 -10.47 -6.16 -25.21
CA LEU A 16 -10.99 -4.82 -25.45
C LEU A 16 -10.45 -3.82 -24.43
N THR A 17 -10.07 -2.64 -24.91
CA THR A 17 -9.70 -1.49 -24.07
C THR A 17 -10.86 -0.50 -24.01
N PRO A 18 -10.88 0.44 -23.04
CA PRO A 18 -11.95 1.44 -22.95
C PRO A 18 -12.13 2.32 -24.19
N LYS A 19 -11.18 2.29 -25.14
CA LYS A 19 -11.18 3.09 -26.37
C LYS A 19 -11.61 2.31 -27.63
N ARG A 20 -11.97 1.02 -27.50
CA ARG A 20 -12.21 0.11 -28.64
C ARG A 20 -13.65 -0.40 -28.74
N GLY A 21 -14.56 0.06 -27.89
CA GLY A 21 -15.99 -0.30 -27.94
C GLY A 21 -16.86 0.85 -28.44
N ASN A 22 -18.16 0.58 -28.63
CA ASN A 22 -19.16 1.59 -29.01
C ASN A 22 -19.69 2.36 -27.78
N LYS A 23 -20.66 3.26 -27.97
CA LYS A 23 -21.23 4.16 -26.94
C LYS A 23 -21.66 3.44 -25.65
N ASP A 24 -22.19 2.23 -25.75
CA ASP A 24 -22.69 1.48 -24.57
C ASP A 24 -21.59 0.66 -23.87
N PHE A 25 -20.38 0.61 -24.42
CA PHE A 25 -19.27 -0.14 -23.85
C PHE A 25 -18.52 0.70 -22.81
N TYR A 26 -18.80 0.43 -21.53
CA TYR A 26 -18.02 0.98 -20.42
C TYR A 26 -17.04 -0.04 -19.87
N LYS A 27 -15.76 0.36 -19.75
CA LYS A 27 -14.72 -0.42 -19.07
C LYS A 27 -13.93 0.46 -18.12
N GLY A 28 -13.95 0.11 -16.84
CA GLY A 28 -13.23 0.83 -15.79
C GLY A 28 -11.69 0.70 -15.90
N THR A 29 -10.98 1.64 -15.30
CA THR A 29 -9.51 1.76 -15.32
C THR A 29 -8.83 1.26 -14.05
N GLY A 30 -9.58 0.64 -13.13
CA GLY A 30 -9.03 0.15 -11.88
C GLY A 30 -8.80 1.23 -10.81
N GLN A 31 -9.36 2.43 -10.98
CA GLN A 31 -9.31 3.50 -9.98
C GLN A 31 -9.79 3.06 -8.58
N ALA A 32 -10.71 2.10 -8.52
CA ALA A 32 -11.20 1.46 -7.30
C ALA A 32 -10.23 0.42 -6.68
N ARG A 33 -8.94 0.41 -7.04
CA ARG A 33 -7.89 -0.43 -6.46
C ARG A 33 -6.79 0.43 -5.87
N LEU A 34 -6.20 -0.04 -4.77
CA LEU A 34 -4.97 0.54 -4.24
C LEU A 34 -3.81 0.34 -5.24
N PRO A 35 -2.83 1.26 -5.27
CA PRO A 35 -1.59 1.04 -6.02
C PRO A 35 -0.97 -0.30 -5.60
N GLY A 36 -0.88 -1.26 -6.53
CA GLY A 36 -0.34 -2.61 -6.26
C GLY A 36 -1.18 -3.50 -5.33
N GLY A 37 -2.40 -3.08 -4.93
CA GLY A 37 -3.14 -3.71 -3.84
C GLY A 37 -4.55 -4.18 -4.18
N HIS A 38 -5.31 -4.44 -3.12
CA HIS A 38 -6.68 -4.95 -3.19
C HIS A 38 -7.68 -3.91 -3.72
N ARG A 39 -8.85 -4.40 -4.12
CA ARG A 39 -9.96 -3.56 -4.59
C ARG A 39 -10.68 -2.95 -3.38
N THR A 40 -10.71 -1.62 -3.31
CA THR A 40 -11.35 -0.86 -2.21
C THR A 40 -12.80 -0.49 -2.51
N GLY A 41 -13.26 -0.71 -3.75
CA GLY A 41 -14.62 -0.35 -4.16
C GLY A 41 -14.73 1.07 -4.72
N ALA A 42 -15.92 1.44 -5.17
CA ALA A 42 -16.18 2.77 -5.72
C ALA A 42 -16.31 3.81 -4.58
N PRO A 43 -15.86 5.06 -4.80
CA PRO A 43 -15.88 6.12 -3.77
C PRO A 43 -17.29 6.69 -3.51
N GLY A 44 -18.32 6.12 -4.12
CA GLY A 44 -19.66 6.69 -4.15
C GLY A 44 -20.65 5.82 -4.92
N GLU A 45 -21.86 6.32 -5.05
CA GLU A 45 -23.00 5.57 -5.55
C GLU A 45 -23.73 6.33 -6.66
N HIS A 46 -24.25 5.57 -7.64
CA HIS A 46 -25.08 6.14 -8.70
C HIS A 46 -26.49 6.37 -8.17
N VAL A 47 -26.98 7.61 -8.34
CA VAL A 47 -28.31 8.01 -7.89
C VAL A 47 -29.27 7.94 -9.06
N ILE A 48 -30.29 7.09 -8.94
CA ILE A 48 -31.27 6.84 -10.01
C ILE A 48 -32.23 8.04 -10.16
N ARG A 49 -32.63 8.66 -9.05
CA ARG A 49 -33.61 9.76 -9.00
C ARG A 49 -32.98 11.02 -8.38
N GLY A 50 -32.97 12.13 -9.14
CA GLY A 50 -32.37 13.39 -8.73
C GLY A 50 -31.56 14.07 -9.85
N GLN A 51 -31.11 15.30 -9.59
CA GLN A 51 -30.28 16.09 -10.50
C GLN A 51 -28.82 15.61 -10.49
N ALA A 52 -28.24 15.33 -9.32
CA ALA A 52 -26.92 14.72 -9.22
C ALA A 52 -26.99 13.20 -9.47
N LYS A 53 -26.36 12.72 -10.55
CA LYS A 53 -26.39 11.30 -10.97
C LYS A 53 -25.37 10.41 -10.26
N TYR A 54 -24.40 11.01 -9.56
CA TYR A 54 -23.42 10.30 -8.76
C TYR A 54 -23.18 11.07 -7.46
N ARG A 55 -23.21 10.37 -6.33
CA ARG A 55 -22.96 10.92 -5.00
C ARG A 55 -21.66 10.34 -4.45
N LEU A 56 -20.73 11.23 -4.10
CA LEU A 56 -19.52 10.83 -3.37
C LEU A 56 -19.87 10.56 -1.90
N LEU A 57 -19.26 9.52 -1.35
CA LEU A 57 -19.37 9.14 0.05
C LEU A 57 -17.99 9.32 0.67
N ASP A 58 -17.81 10.38 1.46
CA ASP A 58 -16.50 10.76 2.01
C ASP A 58 -15.86 9.62 2.81
N GLU A 59 -16.66 8.79 3.47
CA GLU A 59 -16.22 7.59 4.19
C GLU A 59 -15.56 6.52 3.30
N LYS A 60 -15.92 6.48 2.01
CA LYS A 60 -15.35 5.54 1.02
C LYS A 60 -14.23 6.19 0.19
N VAL A 61 -14.02 7.50 0.32
CA VAL A 61 -12.94 8.21 -0.37
C VAL A 61 -11.61 7.88 0.31
N ARG A 62 -10.60 7.59 -0.50
CA ARG A 62 -9.26 7.29 0.01
C ARG A 62 -8.55 8.58 0.37
N VAL A 63 -7.97 8.60 1.56
CA VAL A 63 -7.13 9.69 2.05
C VAL A 63 -5.73 9.15 2.32
N PHE A 64 -4.71 9.84 1.83
CA PHE A 64 -3.31 9.54 2.15
C PHE A 64 -2.88 10.46 3.29
N VAL A 65 -2.74 9.88 4.48
CA VAL A 65 -2.31 10.63 5.67
C VAL A 65 -0.79 10.70 5.68
N ALA A 66 -0.24 11.90 5.63
CA ALA A 66 1.18 12.16 5.74
C ALA A 66 1.52 12.78 7.11
N PRO A 67 2.72 12.54 7.66
CA PRO A 67 3.20 13.26 8.83
C PRO A 67 3.32 14.77 8.56
N PRO A 68 3.37 15.61 9.61
CA PRO A 68 3.64 17.04 9.45
C PRO A 68 4.94 17.29 8.69
N ILE A 69 4.92 18.30 7.81
CA ILE A 69 6.05 18.61 6.92
C ILE A 69 7.35 18.92 7.69
N GLU A 70 7.22 19.58 8.84
CA GLU A 70 8.34 19.90 9.73
C GLU A 70 9.04 18.64 10.24
N SER A 71 8.26 17.62 10.65
CA SER A 71 8.79 16.33 11.08
C SER A 71 9.48 15.57 9.96
N ILE A 72 8.95 15.67 8.73
CA ILE A 72 9.57 15.06 7.54
C ILE A 72 10.91 15.74 7.25
N ASN A 73 10.97 17.07 7.30
CA ASN A 73 12.18 17.84 7.01
C ASN A 73 13.26 17.68 8.09
N ALA A 74 12.86 17.58 9.36
CA ALA A 74 13.76 17.32 10.49
C ALA A 74 14.25 15.86 10.54
N SER A 75 13.62 14.95 9.81
CA SER A 75 13.99 13.54 9.82
C SER A 75 15.38 13.33 9.20
N PRO A 76 16.29 12.61 9.89
CA PRO A 76 17.58 12.21 9.33
C PRO A 76 17.44 11.11 8.27
N LEU A 77 16.26 10.49 8.15
CA LEU A 77 16.02 9.39 7.22
C LEU A 77 15.94 9.90 5.78
N LYS A 78 16.70 9.25 4.89
CA LYS A 78 16.72 9.52 3.44
C LYS A 78 16.28 8.26 2.68
N PRO A 79 15.79 8.41 1.43
CA PRO A 79 15.37 7.26 0.63
C PRO A 79 16.52 6.31 0.26
N TYR A 80 17.77 6.79 0.36
CA TYR A 80 18.97 6.03 0.04
C TYR A 80 19.94 6.04 1.23
N VAL A 81 20.80 5.02 1.26
CA VAL A 81 21.88 4.86 2.22
C VAL A 81 23.21 5.03 1.49
N SER A 82 24.24 5.53 2.17
CA SER A 82 25.59 5.62 1.62
C SER A 82 26.13 4.22 1.27
N ALA A 83 26.75 4.09 0.09
CA ALA A 83 27.38 2.84 -0.33
C ALA A 83 28.55 2.40 0.59
N SER A 84 29.14 3.32 1.34
CA SER A 84 30.20 3.03 2.31
C SER A 84 29.70 2.38 3.60
N VAL A 85 28.39 2.40 3.86
CA VAL A 85 27.81 1.84 5.08
C VAL A 85 27.45 0.38 4.83
N ILE A 86 28.31 -0.52 5.29
CA ILE A 86 28.07 -1.97 5.29
C ILE A 86 27.58 -2.37 6.68
N LEU A 87 26.37 -2.91 6.76
CA LEU A 87 25.80 -3.37 8.03
C LEU A 87 26.60 -4.57 8.58
N LYS A 88 26.90 -4.54 9.87
CA LYS A 88 27.45 -5.72 10.55
C LYS A 88 26.34 -6.76 10.74
N LYS A 89 26.68 -8.06 10.78
CA LYS A 89 25.72 -9.16 11.05
C LYS A 89 24.89 -8.95 12.33
N THR A 90 25.43 -8.23 13.32
CA THR A 90 24.73 -7.88 14.56
C THR A 90 23.69 -6.76 14.35
N GLU A 91 23.98 -5.80 13.48
CA GLU A 91 23.09 -4.68 13.13
C GLU A 91 21.97 -5.14 12.19
N GLU A 92 22.28 -5.99 11.20
CA GLU A 92 21.25 -6.62 10.35
C GLU A 92 20.21 -7.38 11.18
N ARG A 93 20.67 -8.12 12.20
CA ARG A 93 19.79 -8.85 13.14
C ARG A 93 18.92 -7.92 13.99
N LYS A 94 19.34 -6.67 14.23
CA LYS A 94 18.50 -5.67 14.94
C LYS A 94 17.38 -5.14 14.05
N VAL A 95 17.65 -4.92 12.76
CA VAL A 95 16.67 -4.37 11.80
C VAL A 95 15.53 -5.35 11.53
N PHE A 96 15.87 -6.62 11.30
CA PHE A 96 14.85 -7.64 11.03
C PHE A 96 14.26 -8.26 12.30
N GLY A 97 14.95 -8.16 13.44
CA GLY A 97 14.66 -8.97 14.63
C GLY A 97 14.77 -10.47 14.30
N LYS A 98 15.17 -11.30 15.28
CA LYS A 98 14.83 -12.72 15.15
C LYS A 98 13.36 -12.82 15.53
N LEU A 99 12.46 -12.83 14.55
CA LEU A 99 11.11 -13.33 14.81
C LEU A 99 11.27 -14.77 15.36
N PRO A 100 10.56 -15.13 16.43
CA PRO A 100 10.63 -16.50 16.93
C PRO A 100 10.18 -17.48 15.85
N VAL A 101 10.57 -18.74 16.00
CA VAL A 101 10.31 -19.81 15.02
C VAL A 101 8.82 -19.94 14.66
N MET A 102 7.92 -19.53 15.57
CA MET A 102 6.46 -19.53 15.39
C MET A 102 5.89 -18.19 14.89
N GLY A 103 6.74 -17.25 14.44
CA GLY A 103 6.34 -15.91 14.04
C GLY A 103 6.05 -14.98 15.22
N LEU A 104 5.38 -13.86 14.95
CA LEU A 104 5.08 -12.83 15.95
C LEU A 104 3.85 -13.25 16.77
N THR A 105 4.08 -14.02 17.85
CA THR A 105 3.00 -14.45 18.76
C THR A 105 2.60 -13.32 19.71
N ALA A 106 1.35 -13.37 20.20
CA ALA A 106 0.85 -12.39 21.17
C ALA A 106 1.69 -12.36 22.45
N GLN A 107 2.15 -13.53 22.92
CA GLN A 107 3.06 -13.65 24.06
C GLN A 107 4.40 -12.95 23.80
N HIS A 108 5.02 -13.20 22.64
CA HIS A 108 6.27 -12.53 22.28
C HIS A 108 6.12 -11.01 22.19
N PHE A 109 5.01 -10.53 21.62
CA PHE A 109 4.73 -9.10 21.58
C PHE A 109 4.58 -8.50 22.99
N LEU A 110 3.86 -9.19 23.88
CA LEU A 110 3.68 -8.77 25.26
C LEU A 110 5.02 -8.73 26.01
N ASP A 111 5.85 -9.76 25.88
CA ASP A 111 7.15 -9.84 26.54
C ASP A 111 8.10 -8.71 26.08
N VAL A 112 8.16 -8.45 24.77
CA VAL A 112 8.95 -7.34 24.21
C VAL A 112 8.43 -5.98 24.69
N SER A 113 7.10 -5.79 24.73
CA SER A 113 6.46 -4.57 25.22
C SER A 113 6.78 -4.33 26.71
N MET A 114 6.65 -5.36 27.55
CA MET A 114 6.98 -5.29 28.97
C MET A 114 8.46 -4.99 29.21
N ALA A 115 9.36 -5.64 28.47
CA ALA A 115 10.80 -5.37 28.56
C ALA A 115 11.12 -3.91 28.19
N ARG A 116 10.51 -3.39 27.11
CA ARG A 116 10.70 -2.01 26.67
C ARG A 116 10.16 -0.99 27.69
N ASN A 117 9.00 -1.25 28.28
CA ASN A 117 8.43 -0.37 29.31
C ASN A 117 9.28 -0.34 30.59
N LYS A 118 9.87 -1.48 30.99
CA LYS A 118 10.84 -1.53 32.11
C LYS A 118 12.09 -0.70 31.83
N THR A 119 12.60 -0.73 30.59
CA THR A 119 13.76 0.10 30.21
C THR A 119 13.43 1.59 30.15
N ALA A 120 12.23 1.96 29.69
CA ALA A 120 11.79 3.35 29.64
C ALA A 120 11.62 3.93 31.06
N THR A 121 10.98 3.19 31.96
CA THR A 121 10.83 3.60 33.37
C THR A 121 12.15 3.63 34.16
N ALA A 122 13.17 2.89 33.74
CA ALA A 122 14.51 2.99 34.30
C ALA A 122 15.27 4.24 33.81
N LEU A 123 15.04 4.67 32.57
CA LEU A 123 15.63 5.88 31.98
C LEU A 123 15.00 7.17 32.51
N GLU A 124 13.71 7.16 32.88
CA GLU A 124 13.03 8.32 33.49
C GLU A 124 13.39 8.55 34.97
N LYS A 125 14.07 7.59 35.61
CA LYS A 125 14.49 7.66 37.03
C LYS A 125 15.93 8.15 37.23
N VAL A 126 16.62 8.53 36.15
CA VAL A 126 17.96 9.11 36.14
C VAL A 126 17.85 10.57 35.73
#